data_AF-A0A429JZ33-F1
#
_entry.id   AF-A0A429JZ33-F1
#
_cell.length_a   1.000
_cell.length_b   1.000
_cell.length_c   1.000
_cell.angle_alpha   90.00
_cell.angle_beta   90.00
_cell.angle_gamma   90.00
#
_symmetry.space_group_name_H-M   'P 1'
#
loop_
_entity.id
_entity.type
_entity.pdbx_description
1 polymer ?
#
loop_
_entity_poly.entity_id
_entity_poly.type
_entity_poly.pdbx_seq_one_letter_code
_entity_poly.pdbx_strand_id
1 'polypeptide(L)' 'MAKRGKEGEKALVRVLNIMQGQRYIEICERNPTQEQFFYGWIATRVSL' A
#
# COMPACT_ATOMS: atom_id res chain seq x y z
N MET A 1 24.64 -11.39 -11.55
CA MET A 1 24.14 -11.57 -10.17
C MET A 1 22.91 -10.68 -9.97
N ALA A 2 21.74 -11.26 -9.70
CA ALA A 2 20.57 -10.47 -9.34
C ALA A 2 20.77 -9.91 -7.92
N LYS A 3 21.07 -8.60 -7.79
CA LYS A 3 21.55 -7.97 -6.54
C LYS A 3 20.70 -8.21 -5.29
N ARG A 4 19.41 -8.57 -5.42
CA ARG A 4 18.51 -8.79 -4.27
C ARG A 4 17.57 -10.01 -4.39
N GLY A 5 17.59 -10.73 -5.51
CA GLY A 5 16.73 -11.92 -5.74
C GLY A 5 15.24 -11.69 -5.46
N LYS A 6 14.52 -12.76 -5.12
CA LYS A 6 13.07 -12.75 -4.79
C LYS A 6 12.73 -11.89 -3.57
N GLU A 7 13.66 -11.73 -2.64
CA GLU A 7 13.45 -10.90 -1.45
C GLU A 7 13.48 -9.40 -1.79
N GLY A 8 14.26 -8.99 -2.80
CA GLY A 8 14.22 -7.63 -3.33
C GLY A 8 12.88 -7.26 -3.97
N GLU A 9 12.26 -8.20 -4.66
CA GLU A 9 10.93 -8.02 -5.26
C GLU A 9 9.85 -7.80 -4.18
N LYS A 10 9.84 -8.64 -3.13
CA LYS A 10 8.94 -8.45 -1.98
C LYS A 10 9.15 -7.11 -1.30
N ALA A 11 10.40 -6.67 -1.12
CA ALA A 11 10.71 -5.37 -0.55
C ALA A 11 10.18 -4.22 -1.42
N LEU A 12 10.32 -4.31 -2.75
CA LEU A 12 9.78 -3.31 -3.66
C LEU A 12 8.26 -3.23 -3.61
N VAL A 13 7.57 -4.38 -3.59
CA VAL A 13 6.10 -4.42 -3.47
C VAL A 13 5.64 -3.79 -2.15
N ARG A 14 6.34 -4.05 -1.04
CA ARG A 14 6.05 -3.39 0.25
C ARG A 14 6.20 -1.88 0.18
N VAL A 15 7.26 -1.38 -0.45
CA VAL A 15 7.46 0.07 -0.64
C VAL A 15 6.34 0.67 -1.49
N LEU A 16 5.95 0.01 -2.58
CA LEU A 16 4.83 0.46 -3.41
C LEU A 16 3.52 0.52 -2.62
N ASN A 17 3.23 -0.49 -1.81
CA ASN A 17 2.04 -0.49 -0.94
C ASN A 17 2.09 0.67 0.07
N ILE A 18 3.25 0.99 0.65
CA ILE A 18 3.39 2.14 1.56
C ILE A 18 3.08 3.45 0.83
N MET A 19 3.65 3.65 -0.36
CA MET A 19 3.41 4.86 -1.17
C MET A 19 1.93 4.99 -1.58
N GLN A 20 1.28 3.88 -1.92
CA GLN A 20 -0.16 3.85 -2.19
C GLN A 20 -0.98 4.21 -0.94
N GLY A 21 -0.58 3.71 0.23
CA GLY A 21 -1.22 4.02 1.51
C GLY A 21 -1.22 5.52 1.81
N GLN A 22 -0.08 6.19 1.65
CA GLN A 22 0.01 7.64 1.81
C GLN A 22 -1.00 8.36 0.90
N ARG A 23 -1.08 7.95 -0.37
CA ARG A 23 -2.01 8.58 -1.31
C ARG A 23 -3.48 8.38 -0.93
N TYR A 24 -3.84 7.20 -0.41
CA TYR A 24 -5.21 6.98 0.04
C TYR A 24 -5.56 7.75 1.32
N ILE A 25 -4.59 7.97 2.21
CA ILE A 25 -4.77 8.86 3.37
C ILE A 25 -5.09 10.28 2.88
N GLU A 26 -4.31 10.85 1.95
CA GLU A 26 -4.58 12.17 1.37
C GLU A 26 -5.98 12.28 0.72
N ILE A 27 -6.47 11.18 0.13
CA ILE A 27 -7.81 11.12 -0.47
C ILE A 27 -8.88 11.13 0.63
N CYS A 28 -8.70 10.34 1.70
CA CYS A 28 -9.66 10.29 2.81
C CYS A 28 -9.72 11.62 3.56
N GLU A 29 -8.59 12.29 3.77
CA GLU A 29 -8.54 13.63 4.38
C GLU A 29 -9.37 14.66 3.59
N ARG A 30 -9.42 14.53 2.26
CA ARG A 30 -10.22 15.40 1.37
C ARG A 30 -11.66 14.92 1.19
N ASN A 31 -11.90 13.63 1.36
CA ASN A 31 -13.20 13.00 1.16
C ASN A 31 -13.39 11.80 2.13
N PRO A 32 -13.97 12.02 3.31
CA PRO A 32 -14.17 10.97 4.32
C PRO A 32 -15.02 9.78 3.85
N THR A 33 -15.83 9.94 2.79
CA THR A 33 -16.63 8.83 2.23
C THR A 33 -15.77 7.69 1.67
N GLN A 34 -14.48 7.94 1.42
CA GLN A 34 -13.54 6.95 0.90
C GLN A 34 -12.91 6.07 1.99
N GLU A 35 -13.12 6.37 3.27
CA GLU A 35 -12.53 5.62 4.39
C GLU A 35 -12.92 4.13 4.38
N GLN A 36 -14.16 3.81 3.99
CA GLN A 36 -14.62 2.43 3.88
C GLN A 36 -13.83 1.65 2.80
N PHE A 37 -13.55 2.29 1.67
CA PHE A 37 -12.73 1.69 0.60
C PHE A 37 -11.27 1.56 1.03
N PHE A 38 -10.73 2.57 1.72
CA PHE A 38 -9.37 2.54 2.24
C PHE A 38 -9.17 1.42 3.25
N TYR A 39 -10.13 1.23 4.17
CA TYR A 39 -10.13 0.10 5.10
C TYR A 39 -10.12 -1.25 4.37
N GLY A 40 -11.00 -1.43 3.38
CA GLY A 40 -11.04 -2.66 2.58
C GLY A 40 -9.73 -2.92 1.82
N TRP A 41 -9.09 -1.87 1.30
CA TRP A 41 -7.80 -1.98 0.63
C TRP A 41 -6.68 -2.41 1.59
N ILE A 42 -6.58 -1.81 2.79
CA ILE A 42 -5.60 -2.23 3.79
C ILE A 42 -5.80 -3.71 4.16
N ALA A 43 -7.04 -4.10 4.45
CA ALA A 43 -7.37 -5.44 4.90
C ALA A 43 -7.06 -6.55 3.88
N THR A 44 -7.04 -6.22 2.58
CA THR A 44 -6.90 -7.21 1.49
C THR A 44 -5.58 -7.14 0.73
N ARG A 45 -4.93 -5.97 0.65
CA ARG A 45 -3.76 -5.73 -0.21
C ARG A 45 -2.49 -5.42 0.55
N VAL A 46 -2.62 -5.00 1.82
CA VAL A 46 -1.49 -4.64 2.70
C VAL A 46 -1.27 -5.69 3.80
N SER A 47 -2.11 -6.73 3.85
CA SER A 47 -2.01 -7.77 4.88
C SER A 47 -0.59 -8.35 4.98
N LEU A 48 -0.11 -8.48 6.23
CA LEU A 48 1.17 -9.08 6.62
C LEU A 48 1.30 -10.53 6.17
#